data_AF-A0A438I2C0-F1
#
_entry.id   AF-A0A438I2C0-F1
#
_cell.length_a   1.000
_cell.length_b   1.000
_cell.length_c   1.000
_cell.angle_alpha   90.00
_cell.angle_beta   90.00
_cell.angle_gamma   90.00
#
_symmetry.space_group_name_H-M   'P 1'
#
loop_
_entity.id
_entity.type
_entity.pdbx_description
1 polymer ?
#
loop_
_entity_poly.entity_id
_entity_poly.type
_entity_poly.pdbx_seq_one_letter_code
_entity_poly.pdbx_strand_id
1 'polypeptide(L)' 'MIETSQDWLEKFHFALWAYRTSFRTSTGPTPYFLVYGMEIVLPIEIEMGSLRVALEQQIPKADWAQA' A
#
# COMPACT_ATOMS: atom_id res chain seq x y z
N MET A 1 7.27 29.62 -3.54
CA MET A 1 5.85 29.35 -3.24
C MET A 1 5.74 29.30 -1.72
N ILE A 2 5.09 30.28 -1.10
CA ILE A 2 4.96 30.35 0.36
C ILE A 2 3.82 29.40 0.72
N GLU A 3 4.11 28.33 1.44
CA GLU A 3 3.05 27.47 1.98
C GLU A 3 2.27 28.27 3.01
N THR A 4 0.95 28.36 2.79
CA THR A 4 0.02 29.00 3.71
C THR A 4 -0.44 28.00 4.78
N SER A 5 -1.00 28.49 5.87
CA SER A 5 -1.56 27.62 6.93
C SER A 5 -2.69 26.71 6.44
N GLN A 6 -3.40 27.10 5.37
CA GLN A 6 -4.42 26.26 4.73
C GLN A 6 -3.80 25.06 3.99
N ASP A 7 -2.65 25.25 3.34
CA ASP A 7 -1.94 24.16 2.65
C ASP A 7 -1.47 23.06 3.63
N TRP A 8 -1.15 23.45 4.87
CA TRP A 8 -0.79 22.51 5.92
C TRP A 8 -1.97 21.64 6.36
N LEU A 9 -3.17 22.21 6.45
CA LEU A 9 -4.39 21.47 6.81
C LEU A 9 -4.71 20.39 5.78
N GLU A 10 -4.56 20.69 4.49
CA GLU A 10 -4.75 19.71 3.42
C GLU A 10 -3.70 18.59 3.51
N LYS A 11 -2.43 18.94 3.72
CA LYS A 11 -1.33 17.98 3.85
C LYS A 11 -1.39 17.16 5.13
N PHE A 12 -1.99 17.69 6.20
CA PHE A 12 -2.05 17.04 7.49
C PHE A 12 -2.77 15.69 7.42
N HIS A 13 -3.87 15.62 6.66
CA HIS A 13 -4.59 14.36 6.47
C HIS A 13 -3.72 13.30 5.78
N PHE A 14 -2.95 13.68 4.75
CA PHE A 14 -2.02 12.77 4.07
C PHE A 14 -0.86 12.35 4.97
N ALA A 15 -0.29 13.27 5.75
CA ALA A 15 0.78 12.97 6.69
C ALA A 15 0.32 12.00 7.78
N LEU A 16 -0.90 12.20 8.32
CA LEU A 16 -1.50 11.31 9.32
C LEU A 16 -1.77 9.92 8.73
N TRP A 17 -2.26 9.87 7.49
CA TRP A 17 -2.48 8.61 6.78
C TRP A 17 -1.17 7.84 6.62
N ALA A 18 -0.14 8.48 6.06
CA ALA A 18 1.18 7.89 5.89
C ALA A 18 1.77 7.40 7.21
N TYR A 19 1.63 8.19 8.29
CA TYR A 19 2.09 7.79 9.61
C TYR A 19 1.41 6.50 10.11
N ARG A 20 0.09 6.36 9.89
CA ARG A 20 -0.70 5.21 10.37
C ARG A 20 -0.42 3.93 9.59
N THR A 21 -0.15 4.04 8.29
CA THR A 21 0.04 2.88 7.40
C THR A 21 1.51 2.51 7.19
N SER A 22 2.45 3.34 7.63
CA SER A 22 3.88 3.04 7.48
C SER A 22 4.37 2.04 8.52
N PHE A 23 5.19 1.08 8.09
CA PHE A 23 5.88 0.14 8.97
C PHE A 23 6.77 0.88 9.97
N ARG A 24 6.76 0.45 11.23
CA ARG A 24 7.55 1.06 12.30
C ARG A 24 8.60 0.08 12.77
N THR A 25 9.87 0.35 12.47
CA THR A 25 10.99 -0.48 12.94
C THR A 25 11.05 -0.65 14.46
N SER A 26 10.58 0.34 15.22
CA SER A 26 10.54 0.30 16.70
C SER A 26 9.53 -0.70 17.26
N THR A 27 8.38 -0.85 16.61
CA THR A 27 7.27 -1.67 17.10
C THR A 27 7.12 -2.96 16.31
N GLY A 28 7.61 -2.99 15.07
CA GLY A 28 7.29 -3.98 14.05
C GLY A 28 6.11 -3.51 13.20
N PRO A 29 4.87 -3.84 13.57
CA PRO A 29 3.72 -3.64 12.71
C PRO A 29 3.33 -2.16 12.59
N THR A 30 2.46 -1.86 11.62
CA THR A 30 1.96 -0.50 11.40
C THR A 30 1.16 0.00 12.60
N PRO A 31 1.15 1.31 12.90
CA PRO A 31 0.29 1.85 13.94
C PRO A 31 -1.20 1.51 13.74
N TYR A 32 -1.64 1.35 12.49
CA TYR A 32 -2.98 0.90 12.16
C TYR A 32 -3.25 -0.53 12.66
N PHE A 33 -2.33 -1.46 12.38
CA PHE A 33 -2.42 -2.84 12.85
C PHE A 33 -2.54 -2.93 14.37
N LEU A 34 -1.80 -2.10 15.10
CA LEU A 34 -1.87 -2.07 16.57
C LEU A 34 -3.23 -1.63 17.11
N VAL A 35 -3.96 -0.77 16.39
CA VAL A 35 -5.27 -0.27 16.83
C VAL A 35 -6.40 -1.22 16.45
N TYR A 36 -6.36 -1.77 15.24
CA TYR A 36 -7.48 -2.54 14.68
C TYR A 36 -7.23 -4.05 14.59
N GLY A 37 -6.01 -4.52 14.83
CA GLY A 37 -5.63 -5.93 14.76
C GLY A 37 -5.55 -6.49 13.33
N MET A 38 -5.60 -5.65 12.30
CA MET A 38 -5.46 -6.05 10.89
C MET A 38 -4.60 -5.04 10.13
N GLU A 39 -3.83 -5.51 9.16
CA GLU A 39 -3.08 -4.60 8.28
C GLU A 39 -4.05 -3.94 7.30
N ILE A 40 -3.77 -2.68 6.96
CA ILE A 40 -4.50 -2.01 5.88
C ILE A 40 -4.07 -2.65 4.57
N VAL A 41 -5.04 -3.10 3.77
CA VAL A 41 -4.79 -3.45 2.37
C VAL A 41 -5.04 -2.20 1.56
N LEU A 42 -3.98 -1.57 1.06
CA LEU A 42 -4.12 -0.36 0.27
C LEU A 42 -4.74 -0.71 -1.10
N PRO A 43 -5.63 0.13 -1.67
CA PRO A 43 -6.20 -0.12 -2.99
C PRO A 43 -5.15 -0.39 -4.07
N ILE A 44 -3.98 0.25 -3.98
CA ILE A 44 -2.86 0.04 -4.90
C ILE A 44 -2.23 -1.36 -4.77
N GLU A 45 -2.21 -1.95 -3.58
CA GLU A 45 -1.72 -3.32 -3.37
C GLU A 45 -2.72 -4.33 -3.94
N ILE A 46 -4.02 -4.04 -3.82
CA ILE A 46 -5.09 -4.84 -4.44
C ILE A 46 -4.99 -4.76 -5.96
N GLU A 47 -4.80 -3.56 -6.52
CA GLU A 47 -4.66 -3.35 -7.95
C GLU A 47 -3.41 -4.05 -8.49
N MET A 48 -2.24 -3.85 -7.86
CA MET A 48 -1.02 -4.56 -8.23
C MET A 48 -1.17 -6.08 -8.13
N GLY A 49 -1.81 -6.59 -7.08
CA GLY A 49 -2.11 -8.02 -6.94
C GLY A 49 -3.02 -8.53 -8.05
N SER A 50 -4.08 -7.78 -8.35
CA SER A 50 -5.04 -8.11 -9.41
C SER A 50 -4.39 -8.10 -10.79
N LEU A 51 -3.52 -7.12 -11.06
CA LEU A 51 -2.75 -7.02 -12.30
C LEU A 51 -1.76 -8.17 -12.45
N ARG A 52 -1.03 -8.54 -11.38
CA ARG A 52 -0.15 -9.71 -11.38
C ARG A 52 -0.91 -11.00 -11.69
N VAL A 53 -2.04 -11.23 -11.02
CA VAL A 53 -2.87 -12.42 -11.27
C VAL A 53 -3.38 -12.41 -12.71
N ALA A 54 -3.88 -11.28 -13.23
CA ALA A 54 -4.34 -11.16 -14.60
C ALA A 54 -3.23 -11.42 -15.63
N LEU A 55 -1.98 -11.03 -15.33
CA LEU A 55 -0.83 -11.32 -16.17
C LEU A 55 -0.46 -12.81 -16.13
N GLU A 56 -0.44 -13.43 -14.96
CA GLU A 56 -0.17 -14.87 -14.79
C GLU A 56 -1.21 -15.74 -15.51
N GLN A 57 -2.48 -15.31 -15.56
CA GLN A 57 -3.54 -16.00 -16.32
C GLN A 57 -3.43 -15.82 -17.84
N GLN A 58 -2.75 -14.76 -18.30
CA GLN A 58 -2.46 -14.53 -19.72
C GLN A 58 -1.25 -15.33 -20.21
N ILE A 59 -0.38 -15.79 -19.30
CA ILE A 59 0.70 -16.72 -19.63
C ILE A 59 0.09 -18.12 -19.70
N PRO A 60 -0.02 -18.76 -20.88
CA PRO A 60 -0.50 -20.13 -20.96
C PRO A 60 0.38 -21.03 -20.09
N LYS A 61 -0.26 -21.95 -19.35
CA LYS A 61 0.37 -22.91 -18.42
C LYS A 61 1.32 -23.93 -19.08
N ALA A 62 1.84 -23.66 -20.28
CA ALA A 62 2.40 -24.70 -21.15
C ALA A 62 3.69 -24.31 -21.91
N ASP A 63 4.43 -23.28 -21.51
CA ASP A 63 5.66 -22.89 -22.24
C ASP A 63 6.98 -23.28 -21.52
N TRP A 64 6.94 -23.96 -20.37
CA TRP A 64 8.14 -24.33 -19.59
C TRP A 64 8.54 -25.81 -19.70
N ALA A 65 7.81 -26.62 -20.46
CA ALA A 65 8.06 -28.06 -20.58
C ALA A 65 8.83 -28.48 -21.85
N GLN A 66 9.45 -27.53 -22.57
CA GLN A 66 10.05 -27.79 -23.89
C GLN A 66 11.47 -27.23 -24.09
N ALA A 67 12.23 -27.01 -23.01
CA ALA A 67 13.68 -26.74 -23.08
C ALA A 67 14.47 -27.84 -22.36
#